data_AF-A0A937JAW2-F1
#
_entry.id   AF-A0A937JAW2-F1
#
_cell.length_a   1.000
_cell.length_b   1.000
_cell.length_c   1.000
_cell.angle_alpha   90.00
_cell.angle_beta   90.00
_cell.angle_gamma   90.00
#
_symmetry.space_group_name_H-M   'P 1'
#
loop_
_entity.id
_entity.type
_entity.pdbx_description
1 polymer ?
#
loop_
_entity_poly.entity_id
_entity_poly.type
_entity_poly.pdbx_seq_one_letter_code
_entity_poly.pdbx_strand_id
1 'polypeptide(L)'
;MNKRNLFLLPVLMLCLFACGTSSRTLQVLKPADITVHRDIKTLTLLNRTKPQNNFANGVEGFLTGESPEQDRRAVEEVLSGLYNTISQTDRFTLVRAAEYMTGSGSGRVFPDPLSWKDAELLCTQYRSDAVLAIETFDSDFMVENSMRTVDVKGKDGVTRKETRFISKANTRVTLGFRMYYPAQRTIYDQQQYTFTRWWSREGRTPAEALSALIAKMDAIMQTSYFAGESYARKISPYFINVGRMYYKKHKRNPSMAAGARALQLNKWDDAEFQWRKAYDTGDEKLKAKAAYNLALIAEINGQLPLAKEWADKSYMLHGLKKGLQYSTIIQNRIYEAEKLNQQLGQ
;
A
#
# COMPACT_ATOMS: atom_id res chain seq x y z
N MET A 1 36.52 67.86 -0.69
CA MET A 1 36.66 66.92 0.46
C MET A 1 35.59 65.83 0.33
N ASN A 2 36.05 64.60 0.10
CA ASN A 2 35.29 63.47 -0.46
C ASN A 2 34.26 62.87 0.51
N LYS A 3 33.00 62.82 0.09
CA LYS A 3 32.00 61.86 0.61
C LYS A 3 31.98 60.65 -0.32
N ARG A 4 32.51 59.52 0.16
CA ARG A 4 32.51 58.24 -0.56
C ARG A 4 31.18 57.54 -0.29
N ASN A 5 30.20 57.72 -1.19
CA ASN A 5 28.96 56.95 -1.17
C ASN A 5 29.27 55.52 -1.62
N LEU A 6 29.33 54.59 -0.67
CA LEU A 6 29.43 53.17 -0.93
C LEU A 6 28.02 52.63 -1.22
N PHE A 7 27.61 52.69 -2.50
CA PHE A 7 26.45 51.93 -2.98
C PHE A 7 26.84 50.44 -3.01
N LEU A 8 26.34 49.69 -2.03
CA LEU A 8 26.40 48.22 -1.99
C LEU A 8 24.99 47.68 -1.99
N LEU A 9 24.55 47.14 -3.12
CA LEU A 9 23.48 46.14 -3.26
C LEU A 9 23.40 45.71 -4.74
N PRO A 10 22.99 44.48 -5.09
CA PRO A 10 22.93 43.21 -4.34
C PRO A 10 23.71 42.08 -5.08
N VAL A 11 24.31 41.12 -4.36
CA VAL A 11 24.51 39.78 -4.95
C VAL A 11 23.42 38.87 -4.39
N LEU A 12 22.29 38.92 -5.07
CA LEU A 12 21.20 37.96 -4.99
C LEU A 12 21.69 36.63 -5.56
N MET A 13 22.37 35.80 -4.75
CA MET A 13 22.62 34.41 -5.12
C MET A 13 21.40 33.57 -4.74
N LEU A 14 20.30 33.78 -5.48
CA LEU A 14 19.19 32.82 -5.55
C LEU A 14 19.72 31.55 -6.20
N CYS A 15 20.29 30.66 -5.40
CA CYS A 15 20.47 29.26 -5.77
C CYS A 15 19.09 28.57 -5.81
N LEU A 16 18.25 28.97 -6.78
CA LEU A 16 17.14 28.15 -7.24
C LEU A 16 17.73 26.99 -8.03
N PHE A 17 18.22 25.97 -7.33
CA PHE A 17 18.34 24.64 -7.91
C PHE A 17 16.92 24.13 -8.19
N ALA A 18 16.34 24.62 -9.29
CA ALA A 18 15.11 24.08 -9.83
C ALA A 18 15.39 22.62 -10.21
N CYS A 19 15.01 21.70 -9.33
CA CYS A 19 15.17 20.27 -9.50
C CYS A 19 14.66 19.88 -10.90
N GLY A 20 15.56 19.39 -11.74
CA GLY A 20 15.29 19.09 -13.15
C GLY A 20 14.39 17.86 -13.37
N THR A 21 13.80 17.32 -12.31
CA THR A 21 13.02 16.08 -12.29
C THR A 21 11.63 16.30 -11.71
N SER A 22 10.65 15.53 -12.18
CA SER A 22 9.34 15.35 -11.55
C SER A 22 9.09 13.88 -11.27
N SER A 23 7.98 13.58 -10.60
CA SER A 23 7.39 12.26 -10.56
C SER A 23 6.05 12.22 -11.29
N ARG A 24 5.69 11.03 -11.75
CA ARG A 24 4.38 10.65 -12.25
C ARG A 24 3.93 9.39 -11.50
N THR A 25 2.67 9.34 -11.10
CA THR A 25 2.07 8.13 -10.53
C THR A 25 1.67 7.17 -11.65
N LEU A 26 2.09 5.92 -11.56
CA LEU A 26 1.63 4.82 -12.40
C LEU A 26 0.87 3.82 -11.53
N GLN A 27 -0.18 3.22 -12.09
CA GLN A 27 -0.81 2.05 -11.50
C GLN A 27 -0.12 0.81 -12.05
N VAL A 28 0.36 -0.07 -11.17
CA VAL A 28 1.07 -1.31 -11.54
C VAL A 28 0.40 -2.47 -10.82
N LEU A 29 0.14 -3.54 -11.58
CA LEU A 29 -0.32 -4.81 -11.02
C LEU A 29 0.86 -5.55 -10.38
N LYS A 30 0.69 -6.01 -9.14
CA LYS A 30 1.65 -6.83 -8.40
C LYS A 30 1.10 -8.25 -8.25
N PRO A 31 1.96 -9.28 -8.34
CA PRO A 31 1.56 -10.65 -8.06
C PRO A 31 1.21 -10.80 -6.58
N ALA A 32 0.37 -11.79 -6.29
CA ALA A 32 0.11 -12.25 -4.93
C ALA A 32 1.39 -12.87 -4.32
N ASP A 33 1.53 -12.82 -3.00
CA ASP A 33 2.65 -13.46 -2.31
C ASP A 33 2.63 -14.98 -2.49
N ILE A 34 1.46 -15.60 -2.29
CA ILE A 34 1.22 -17.02 -2.51
C ILE A 34 0.48 -17.23 -3.83
N THR A 35 0.88 -18.26 -4.57
CA THR A 35 0.14 -18.68 -5.77
C THR A 35 -0.93 -19.66 -5.31
N VAL A 36 -2.21 -19.30 -5.43
CA VAL A 36 -3.36 -20.18 -5.17
C VAL A 36 -3.66 -21.04 -6.41
N HIS A 37 -4.04 -22.30 -6.19
CA HIS A 37 -4.34 -23.26 -7.27
C HIS A 37 -5.25 -22.66 -8.34
N ARG A 38 -4.90 -22.86 -9.61
CA ARG A 38 -5.54 -22.18 -10.75
C ARG A 38 -7.02 -22.54 -10.90
N ASP A 39 -7.41 -23.72 -10.45
CA ASP A 39 -8.79 -24.22 -10.53
C ASP A 39 -9.71 -23.58 -9.49
N ILE A 40 -9.17 -22.92 -8.47
CA ILE A 40 -9.97 -22.15 -7.51
C ILE A 40 -10.23 -20.77 -8.13
N LYS A 41 -11.45 -20.53 -8.62
CA LYS A 41 -11.90 -19.27 -9.23
C LYS A 41 -12.92 -18.54 -8.37
N THR A 42 -13.66 -19.24 -7.54
CA THR A 42 -14.73 -18.66 -6.72
C THR A 42 -14.51 -18.99 -5.25
N LEU A 43 -14.51 -17.98 -4.37
CA LEU A 43 -14.28 -18.14 -2.94
C LEU A 43 -15.52 -17.75 -2.15
N THR A 44 -15.98 -18.64 -1.27
CA THR A 44 -16.94 -18.28 -0.22
C THR A 44 -16.19 -17.67 0.96
N LEU A 45 -16.54 -16.44 1.34
CA LEU A 45 -16.03 -15.79 2.54
C LEU A 45 -16.91 -16.14 3.73
N LEU A 46 -16.34 -16.80 4.73
CA LEU A 46 -17.04 -17.27 5.92
C LEU A 46 -16.56 -16.55 7.18
N ASN A 47 -17.51 -16.06 7.98
CA ASN A 47 -17.23 -15.59 9.33
C ASN A 47 -17.45 -16.73 10.33
N ARG A 48 -16.36 -17.25 10.90
CA ARG A 48 -16.37 -18.33 11.89
C ARG A 48 -15.82 -17.88 13.25
N THR A 49 -16.06 -16.62 13.63
CA THR A 49 -15.58 -16.06 14.90
C THR A 49 -16.64 -16.05 16.01
N LYS A 50 -17.78 -16.71 15.83
CA LYS A 50 -18.86 -16.70 16.83
C LYS A 50 -18.39 -17.37 18.13
N PRO A 51 -18.54 -16.70 19.28
CA PRO A 51 -18.22 -17.28 20.59
C PRO A 51 -18.97 -18.59 20.88
N GLN A 52 -18.32 -19.55 21.57
CA GLN A 52 -18.94 -20.82 21.97
C GLN A 52 -19.91 -20.68 23.16
N ASN A 53 -19.58 -19.85 24.15
CA ASN A 53 -20.39 -19.67 25.36
C ASN A 53 -20.58 -18.18 25.69
N ASN A 54 -21.83 -17.76 25.92
CA ASN A 54 -22.15 -16.39 26.33
C ASN A 54 -21.63 -16.02 27.74
N PHE A 55 -21.39 -17.00 28.62
CA PHE A 55 -21.10 -16.77 30.04
C PHE A 55 -19.61 -16.66 30.37
N ALA A 56 -18.72 -17.33 29.63
CA ALA A 56 -17.27 -17.26 29.85
C ALA A 56 -16.65 -15.97 29.28
N ASN A 57 -17.16 -15.49 28.14
CA ASN A 57 -16.67 -14.28 27.48
C ASN A 57 -17.17 -12.98 28.12
N GLY A 58 -18.21 -13.05 28.97
CA GLY A 58 -18.64 -11.92 29.79
C GLY A 58 -17.58 -11.50 30.83
N VAL A 59 -16.68 -12.41 31.21
CA VAL A 59 -15.57 -12.13 32.14
C VAL A 59 -14.34 -11.65 31.37
N GLU A 60 -13.99 -12.25 30.22
CA GLU A 60 -12.84 -11.82 29.42
C GLU A 60 -13.09 -10.45 28.74
N GLY A 61 -14.27 -10.23 28.15
CA GLY A 61 -14.67 -8.94 27.58
C GLY A 61 -14.85 -7.82 28.61
N PHE A 62 -15.14 -8.16 29.87
CA PHE A 62 -15.13 -7.20 30.98
C PHE A 62 -13.70 -6.81 31.39
N LEU A 63 -12.74 -7.73 31.30
CA LEU A 63 -11.33 -7.47 31.61
C LEU A 63 -10.59 -6.75 30.47
N THR A 64 -10.91 -7.03 29.21
CA THR A 64 -10.30 -6.40 28.02
C THR A 64 -11.06 -5.16 27.53
N GLY A 65 -12.32 -4.99 27.96
CA GLY A 65 -13.19 -3.89 27.53
C GLY A 65 -13.63 -4.00 26.06
N GLU A 66 -13.75 -5.22 25.54
CA GLU A 66 -14.15 -5.53 24.16
C GLU A 66 -15.48 -6.27 24.19
N SER A 67 -16.43 -5.89 23.32
CA SER A 67 -17.75 -6.53 23.26
C SER A 67 -17.86 -7.45 22.04
N PRO A 68 -18.61 -8.58 22.11
CA PRO A 68 -18.81 -9.45 20.96
C PRO A 68 -19.37 -8.73 19.71
N GLU A 69 -20.16 -7.67 19.89
CA GLU A 69 -20.65 -6.84 18.78
C GLU A 69 -19.56 -5.97 18.15
N GLN A 70 -18.58 -5.49 18.93
CA GLN A 70 -17.40 -4.81 18.39
C GLN A 70 -16.63 -5.77 17.47
N ASP A 71 -16.34 -6.98 17.93
CA ASP A 71 -15.57 -7.97 17.18
C ASP A 71 -16.29 -8.39 15.91
N ARG A 72 -17.60 -8.63 16.00
CA ARG A 72 -18.42 -8.93 14.83
C ARG A 72 -18.31 -7.82 13.79
N ARG A 73 -18.51 -6.56 14.18
CA ARG A 73 -18.38 -5.41 13.27
C ARG A 73 -16.97 -5.28 12.70
N ALA A 74 -15.95 -5.54 13.50
CA ALA A 74 -14.57 -5.47 13.04
C ALA A 74 -14.28 -6.56 11.99
N VAL A 75 -14.77 -7.79 12.17
CA VAL A 75 -14.66 -8.85 11.16
C VAL A 75 -15.40 -8.49 9.87
N GLU A 76 -16.53 -7.78 9.94
CA GLU A 76 -17.20 -7.25 8.75
C GLU A 76 -16.30 -6.28 7.96
N GLU A 77 -15.52 -5.45 8.65
CA GLU A 77 -14.52 -4.57 8.02
C GLU A 77 -13.37 -5.36 7.39
N VAL A 78 -12.90 -6.44 8.03
CA VAL A 78 -11.91 -7.36 7.43
C VAL A 78 -12.44 -7.94 6.12
N LEU A 79 -13.68 -8.45 6.13
CA LEU A 79 -14.32 -9.01 4.95
C LEU A 79 -14.50 -7.95 3.85
N SER A 80 -14.81 -6.72 4.22
CA SER A 80 -14.94 -5.60 3.28
C SER A 80 -13.60 -5.21 2.63
N GLY A 81 -12.52 -5.09 3.42
CA GLY A 81 -11.18 -4.80 2.91
C GLY A 81 -10.65 -5.91 2.00
N LEU A 82 -10.94 -7.16 2.37
CA LEU A 82 -10.63 -8.33 1.55
C LEU A 82 -11.39 -8.29 0.22
N TYR A 83 -12.71 -8.08 0.28
CA TYR A 83 -13.56 -8.01 -0.91
C TYR A 83 -13.14 -6.90 -1.87
N ASN A 84 -12.94 -5.68 -1.35
CA ASN A 84 -12.56 -4.51 -2.14
C ASN A 84 -11.17 -4.63 -2.78
N THR A 85 -10.27 -5.43 -2.19
CA THR A 85 -8.93 -5.63 -2.74
C THR A 85 -8.92 -6.72 -3.81
N ILE A 86 -9.53 -7.88 -3.53
CA ILE A 86 -9.56 -9.00 -4.49
C ILE A 86 -10.36 -8.64 -5.74
N SER A 87 -11.48 -7.95 -5.58
CA SER A 87 -12.37 -7.56 -6.68
C SER A 87 -11.77 -6.53 -7.65
N GLN A 88 -10.55 -6.04 -7.39
CA GLN A 88 -9.82 -5.18 -8.34
C GLN A 88 -9.24 -5.97 -9.53
N THR A 89 -9.25 -7.29 -9.45
CA THR A 89 -8.73 -8.19 -10.47
C THR A 89 -9.72 -9.32 -10.73
N ASP A 90 -9.66 -9.91 -11.92
CA ASP A 90 -10.51 -11.06 -12.26
C ASP A 90 -9.98 -12.40 -11.73
N ARG A 91 -9.05 -12.38 -10.76
CA ARG A 91 -8.44 -13.61 -10.22
C ARG A 91 -9.47 -14.46 -9.48
N PHE A 92 -10.36 -13.84 -8.70
CA PHE A 92 -11.39 -14.55 -7.94
C PHE A 92 -12.74 -13.84 -8.01
N THR A 93 -13.82 -14.61 -8.10
CA THR A 93 -15.16 -14.17 -7.75
C THR A 93 -15.39 -14.45 -6.26
N LEU A 94 -15.83 -13.45 -5.51
CA LEU A 94 -16.09 -13.59 -4.08
C LEU A 94 -17.59 -13.68 -3.80
N VAL A 95 -17.97 -14.64 -2.95
CA VAL A 95 -19.34 -14.81 -2.48
C VAL A 95 -19.35 -14.76 -0.95
N ARG A 96 -20.24 -13.98 -0.36
CA ARG A 96 -20.32 -13.84 1.09
C ARG A 96 -21.27 -14.87 1.68
N ALA A 97 -20.79 -15.66 2.63
CA ALA A 97 -21.62 -16.56 3.42
C ALA A 97 -22.58 -15.75 4.32
N ALA A 98 -23.80 -16.24 4.48
CA ALA A 98 -24.77 -15.65 5.42
C ALA A 98 -24.58 -16.22 6.83
N GLU A 99 -23.93 -17.38 6.93
CA GLU A 99 -23.67 -18.09 8.16
C GLU A 99 -22.66 -17.34 9.02
N TYR A 100 -22.99 -17.23 10.30
CA TYR A 100 -22.05 -16.84 11.36
C TYR A 100 -21.78 -18.06 12.25
N MET A 101 -20.69 -18.77 11.93
CA MET A 101 -20.37 -20.07 12.54
C MET A 101 -19.54 -19.94 13.81
N THR A 102 -19.71 -20.90 14.71
CA THR A 102 -18.99 -20.97 15.97
C THR A 102 -17.50 -21.27 15.76
N GLY A 103 -16.66 -20.42 16.37
CA GLY A 103 -15.21 -20.55 16.41
C GLY A 103 -14.72 -21.25 17.69
N SER A 104 -13.49 -20.96 18.10
CA SER A 104 -12.85 -21.53 19.30
C SER A 104 -13.30 -20.91 20.63
N GLY A 105 -13.99 -19.77 20.58
CA GLY A 105 -14.47 -19.03 21.74
C GLY A 105 -13.52 -17.99 22.31
N SER A 106 -12.20 -18.17 22.23
CA SER A 106 -11.18 -17.27 22.80
C SER A 106 -10.66 -16.21 21.84
N GLY A 107 -11.06 -16.23 20.56
CA GLY A 107 -10.58 -15.29 19.53
C GLY A 107 -9.10 -15.45 19.15
N ARG A 108 -8.32 -16.26 19.88
CA ARG A 108 -6.86 -16.39 19.72
C ARG A 108 -6.39 -17.79 19.33
N VAL A 109 -7.20 -18.81 19.54
CA VAL A 109 -6.87 -20.21 19.21
C VAL A 109 -7.67 -20.62 17.98
N PHE A 110 -7.07 -21.32 17.03
CA PHE A 110 -7.84 -21.88 15.91
C PHE A 110 -8.83 -22.93 16.41
N PRO A 111 -10.09 -22.90 15.98
CA PRO A 111 -10.98 -24.05 16.16
C PRO A 111 -10.50 -25.22 15.30
N ASP A 112 -11.00 -26.41 15.62
CA ASP A 112 -10.88 -27.57 14.74
C ASP A 112 -11.33 -27.19 13.32
N PRO A 113 -10.64 -27.69 12.28
CA PRO A 113 -11.06 -27.51 10.91
C PRO A 113 -12.52 -27.93 10.71
N LEU A 114 -13.23 -27.22 9.83
CA LEU A 114 -14.50 -27.71 9.31
C LEU A 114 -14.31 -29.13 8.78
N SER A 115 -15.31 -29.99 8.99
CA SER A 115 -15.30 -31.29 8.33
C SER A 115 -15.33 -31.06 6.82
N TRP A 116 -14.74 -31.98 6.05
CA TRP A 116 -14.79 -31.88 4.58
C TRP A 116 -16.23 -31.84 4.07
N LYS A 117 -17.15 -32.55 4.72
CA LYS A 117 -18.58 -32.51 4.42
C LYS A 117 -19.17 -31.11 4.56
N ASP A 118 -18.84 -30.38 5.63
CA ASP A 118 -19.36 -29.02 5.85
C ASP A 118 -18.76 -28.03 4.85
N ALA A 119 -17.46 -28.16 4.54
CA ALA A 119 -16.81 -27.33 3.54
C ALA A 119 -17.37 -27.61 2.12
N GLU A 120 -17.62 -28.88 1.76
CA GLU A 120 -18.29 -29.29 0.51
C GLU A 120 -19.71 -28.72 0.43
N LEU A 121 -20.45 -28.74 1.54
CA LEU A 121 -21.81 -28.18 1.62
C LEU A 121 -21.82 -26.67 1.38
N LEU A 122 -20.91 -25.92 2.02
CA LEU A 122 -20.77 -24.48 1.82
C LEU A 122 -20.41 -24.14 0.37
N CYS A 123 -19.45 -24.86 -0.21
CA CYS A 123 -19.08 -24.68 -1.62
C CYS A 123 -20.25 -24.96 -2.57
N THR A 124 -21.02 -26.01 -2.30
CA THR A 124 -22.21 -26.35 -3.10
C THR A 124 -23.29 -25.27 -2.99
N GLN A 125 -23.60 -24.82 -1.77
CA GLN A 125 -24.63 -23.82 -1.49
C GLN A 125 -24.31 -22.48 -2.17
N TYR A 126 -23.05 -22.04 -2.09
CA TYR A 126 -22.60 -20.75 -2.61
C TYR A 126 -22.02 -20.81 -4.01
N ARG A 127 -22.02 -21.99 -4.65
CA ARG A 127 -21.43 -22.24 -5.98
C ARG A 127 -20.00 -21.74 -6.07
N SER A 128 -19.17 -22.15 -5.11
CA SER A 128 -17.76 -21.76 -5.01
C SER A 128 -16.83 -22.97 -5.02
N ASP A 129 -15.57 -22.74 -5.34
CA ASP A 129 -14.55 -23.80 -5.39
C ASP A 129 -13.87 -24.02 -4.04
N ALA A 130 -13.81 -22.98 -3.22
CA ALA A 130 -13.14 -23.00 -1.93
C ALA A 130 -13.84 -22.08 -0.90
N VAL A 131 -13.60 -22.37 0.39
CA VAL A 131 -14.06 -21.54 1.50
C VAL A 131 -12.86 -20.84 2.12
N LEU A 132 -12.90 -19.51 2.22
CA LEU A 132 -11.97 -18.71 3.00
C LEU A 132 -12.64 -18.27 4.29
N ALA A 133 -12.24 -18.87 5.40
CA ALA A 133 -12.80 -18.61 6.71
C ALA A 133 -11.91 -17.66 7.53
N ILE A 134 -12.56 -16.71 8.21
CA ILE A 134 -11.98 -16.01 9.36
C ILE A 134 -12.34 -16.82 10.59
N GLU A 135 -11.36 -17.53 11.12
CA GLU A 135 -11.50 -18.53 12.18
C GLU A 135 -11.30 -17.92 13.58
N THR A 136 -10.49 -16.86 13.67
CA THR A 136 -10.17 -16.19 14.93
C THR A 136 -10.07 -14.69 14.71
N PHE A 137 -10.44 -13.90 15.72
CA PHE A 137 -10.34 -12.44 15.73
C PHE A 137 -10.12 -11.97 17.18
N ASP A 138 -9.17 -11.06 17.36
CA ASP A 138 -8.88 -10.37 18.62
C ASP A 138 -8.36 -8.96 18.31
N SER A 139 -8.71 -7.97 19.12
CA SER A 139 -8.19 -6.61 18.97
C SER A 139 -7.65 -6.03 20.27
N ASP A 140 -6.60 -5.22 20.15
CA ASP A 140 -6.06 -4.43 21.27
C ASP A 140 -5.99 -2.96 20.86
N PHE A 141 -6.40 -2.06 21.75
CA PHE A 141 -6.22 -0.61 21.59
C PHE A 141 -5.48 -0.04 22.80
N MET A 142 -4.30 0.55 22.55
CA MET A 142 -3.47 1.15 23.60
C MET A 142 -3.18 2.61 23.27
N VAL A 143 -3.18 3.46 24.30
CA VAL A 143 -2.80 4.88 24.18
C VAL A 143 -1.59 5.16 25.05
N GLU A 144 -0.59 5.77 24.43
CA GLU A 144 0.62 6.25 25.09
C GLU A 144 0.69 7.77 25.00
N ASN A 145 0.97 8.43 26.12
CA ASN A 145 1.12 9.87 26.18
C ASN A 145 2.58 10.23 26.49
N SER A 146 3.12 11.22 25.79
CA SER A 146 4.47 11.75 26.03
C SER A 146 4.50 13.26 25.81
N MET A 147 5.62 13.91 26.12
CA MET A 147 5.81 15.34 25.88
C MET A 147 7.19 15.63 25.30
N ARG A 148 7.30 16.72 24.54
CA ARG A 148 8.58 17.25 24.04
C ARG A 148 8.59 18.76 24.13
N THR A 149 9.79 19.34 24.28
CA THR A 149 9.99 20.77 24.16
C THR A 149 10.34 21.13 22.72
N VAL A 150 9.66 22.12 22.16
CA VAL A 150 9.93 22.65 20.82
C VAL A 150 10.23 24.15 20.89
N ASP A 151 11.14 24.59 20.03
CA ASP A 151 11.44 26.01 19.87
C ASP A 151 10.42 26.65 18.91
N VAL A 152 9.67 27.63 19.40
CA VAL A 152 8.63 28.34 18.66
C VAL A 152 9.04 29.78 18.47
N LYS A 153 9.12 30.22 17.21
CA LYS A 153 9.42 31.61 16.88
C LYS A 153 8.14 32.45 16.93
N GLY A 154 8.10 33.40 17.86
CA GLY A 154 7.00 34.35 17.98
C GLY A 154 6.96 35.34 16.81
N LYS A 155 5.83 36.05 16.66
CA LYS A 155 5.67 37.12 15.66
C LYS A 155 6.65 38.28 15.86
N ASP A 156 7.16 38.43 17.08
CA ASP A 156 8.22 39.36 17.48
C ASP A 156 9.64 38.88 17.11
N GLY A 157 9.76 37.70 16.50
CA GLY A 157 11.04 37.11 16.12
C GLY A 157 11.77 36.40 17.26
N VAL A 158 11.25 36.44 18.48
CA VAL A 158 11.84 35.82 19.66
C VAL A 158 11.48 34.33 19.71
N THR A 159 12.48 33.48 19.89
CA THR A 159 12.29 32.03 20.04
C THR A 159 11.98 31.71 21.49
N ARG A 160 10.90 30.98 21.73
CA ARG A 160 10.47 30.52 23.06
C ARG A 160 10.39 29.01 23.06
N LYS A 161 10.78 28.39 24.18
CA LYS A 161 10.58 26.97 24.41
C LYS A 161 9.13 26.74 24.83
N GLU A 162 8.42 25.92 24.07
CA GLU A 162 7.07 25.50 24.40
C GLU A 162 7.01 23.98 24.58
N THR A 163 6.31 23.53 25.62
CA THR A 163 6.01 22.11 25.79
C THR A 163 4.87 21.73 24.84
N ARG A 164 5.03 20.59 24.17
CA ARG A 164 4.01 19.94 23.34
C ARG A 164 3.73 18.56 23.89
N PHE A 165 2.46 18.22 23.99
CA PHE A 165 1.99 16.93 24.43
C PHE A 165 1.63 16.10 23.21
N ILE A 166 2.05 14.84 23.20
CA ILE A 166 1.84 13.91 22.11
C ILE A 166 1.06 12.72 22.65
N SER A 167 -0.08 12.43 22.05
CA SER A 167 -0.83 11.20 22.28
C SER A 167 -0.65 10.29 21.08
N LYS A 168 -0.33 9.03 21.34
CA LYS A 168 -0.16 7.99 20.32
C LYS A 168 -1.12 6.85 20.61
N ALA A 169 -1.93 6.47 19.62
CA ALA A 169 -2.72 5.26 19.67
C ALA A 169 -2.01 4.17 18.88
N ASN A 170 -1.95 2.98 19.45
CA ASN A 170 -1.55 1.74 18.80
C ASN A 170 -2.78 0.82 18.78
N THR A 171 -3.17 0.35 17.61
CA THR A 171 -4.21 -0.66 17.47
C THR A 171 -3.65 -1.88 16.82
N ARG A 172 -3.85 -3.03 17.46
CA ARG A 172 -3.49 -4.35 16.98
C ARG A 172 -4.77 -5.11 16.66
N VAL A 173 -4.79 -5.78 15.51
CA VAL A 173 -5.82 -6.77 15.15
C VAL A 173 -5.12 -8.07 14.84
N THR A 174 -5.52 -9.15 15.50
CA THR A 174 -5.00 -10.50 15.30
C THR A 174 -6.09 -11.37 14.69
N LEU A 175 -5.77 -12.06 13.59
CA LEU A 175 -6.71 -12.79 12.75
C LEU A 175 -6.18 -14.16 12.38
N GLY A 176 -7.03 -15.17 12.45
CA GLY A 176 -6.77 -16.50 11.94
C GLY A 176 -7.50 -16.72 10.62
N PHE A 177 -6.77 -16.89 9.53
CA PHE A 177 -7.37 -17.26 8.25
C PHE A 177 -7.18 -18.75 7.97
N ARG A 178 -8.20 -19.37 7.37
CA ARG A 178 -8.09 -20.74 6.84
C ARG A 178 -8.79 -20.86 5.49
N MET A 179 -8.09 -21.38 4.49
CA MET A 179 -8.62 -21.63 3.15
C MET A 179 -8.81 -23.12 2.92
N TYR A 180 -10.05 -23.57 2.77
CA TYR A 180 -10.42 -24.95 2.49
C TYR A 180 -10.63 -25.12 0.99
N TYR A 181 -10.01 -26.15 0.40
CA TYR A 181 -10.27 -26.58 -0.98
C TYR A 181 -10.86 -27.99 -0.99
N PRO A 182 -12.21 -28.12 -0.97
CA PRO A 182 -12.86 -29.41 -0.77
C PRO A 182 -12.58 -30.44 -1.87
N ALA A 183 -12.46 -30.00 -3.13
CA ALA A 183 -12.21 -30.91 -4.26
C ALA A 183 -10.94 -31.76 -4.10
N GLN A 184 -9.93 -31.21 -3.41
CA GLN A 184 -8.69 -31.93 -3.08
C GLN A 184 -8.58 -32.31 -1.60
N ARG A 185 -9.56 -31.95 -0.77
CA ARG A 185 -9.53 -32.12 0.69
C ARG A 185 -8.23 -31.59 1.31
N THR A 186 -7.86 -30.38 0.89
CA THR A 186 -6.63 -29.72 1.33
C THR A 186 -6.94 -28.37 1.97
N ILE A 187 -6.22 -28.05 3.05
CA ILE A 187 -6.18 -26.70 3.61
C ILE A 187 -5.03 -25.96 2.92
N TYR A 188 -5.35 -24.97 2.10
CA TYR A 188 -4.39 -24.27 1.26
C TYR A 188 -3.57 -23.24 2.03
N ASP A 189 -4.19 -22.61 3.03
CA ASP A 189 -3.54 -21.69 3.96
C ASP A 189 -4.21 -21.81 5.32
N GLN A 190 -3.40 -21.79 6.38
CA GLN A 190 -3.87 -21.72 7.78
C GLN A 190 -2.82 -20.99 8.61
N GLN A 191 -3.05 -19.72 8.87
CA GLN A 191 -2.07 -18.89 9.58
C GLN A 191 -2.75 -17.81 10.40
N GLN A 192 -2.10 -17.45 11.50
CA GLN A 192 -2.47 -16.29 12.30
C GLN A 192 -1.61 -15.09 11.91
N TYR A 193 -2.24 -13.94 11.75
CA TYR A 193 -1.59 -12.69 11.43
C TYR A 193 -1.94 -11.63 12.44
N THR A 194 -0.97 -10.76 12.72
CA THR A 194 -1.17 -9.58 13.55
C THR A 194 -0.86 -8.35 12.73
N PHE A 195 -1.83 -7.45 12.64
CA PHE A 195 -1.74 -6.19 11.92
C PHE A 195 -1.81 -5.04 12.90
N THR A 196 -0.94 -4.05 12.71
CA THR A 196 -0.82 -2.91 13.63
C THR A 196 -0.91 -1.60 12.87
N ARG A 197 -1.72 -0.67 13.38
CA ARG A 197 -1.76 0.71 12.93
C ARG A 197 -1.51 1.67 14.08
N TRP A 198 -0.93 2.82 13.72
CA TRP A 198 -0.53 3.85 14.67
C TRP A 198 -1.15 5.18 14.27
N TRP A 199 -1.60 5.93 15.26
CA TRP A 199 -2.04 7.32 15.10
C TRP A 199 -1.32 8.18 16.11
N SER A 200 -1.00 9.40 15.73
CA SER A 200 -0.36 10.36 16.62
C SER A 200 -0.97 11.73 16.43
N ARG A 201 -1.16 12.42 17.55
CA ARG A 201 -1.60 13.81 17.60
C ARG A 201 -0.76 14.57 18.60
N GLU A 202 -0.59 15.85 18.31
CA GLU A 202 0.13 16.79 19.16
C GLU A 202 -0.83 17.91 19.56
N GLY A 203 -0.76 18.32 20.83
CA GLY A 203 -1.52 19.43 21.39
C GLY A 203 -0.67 20.29 22.33
N ARG A 204 -1.17 21.47 22.68
CA ARG A 204 -0.58 22.36 23.69
C ARG A 204 -0.90 21.91 25.11
N THR A 205 -1.91 21.07 25.28
CA THR A 205 -2.26 20.42 26.56
C THR A 205 -2.43 18.91 26.35
N PRO A 206 -2.34 18.08 27.41
CA PRO A 206 -2.64 16.65 27.31
C PRO A 206 -4.05 16.37 26.79
N ALA A 207 -5.04 17.15 27.25
CA ALA A 207 -6.43 16.99 26.86
C ALA A 207 -6.67 17.29 25.37
N GLU A 208 -5.99 18.31 24.82
CA GLU A 208 -6.05 18.64 23.39
C GLU A 208 -5.41 17.54 22.53
N ALA A 209 -4.25 17.01 22.95
CA ALA A 209 -3.58 15.93 22.23
C ALA A 209 -4.45 14.65 22.20
N LEU A 210 -5.07 14.32 23.33
CA LEU A 210 -5.92 13.14 23.47
C LEU A 210 -7.25 13.28 22.72
N SER A 211 -7.93 14.43 22.81
CA SER A 211 -9.23 14.63 22.16
C SER A 211 -9.14 14.67 20.63
N ALA A 212 -7.99 15.08 20.09
CA ALA A 212 -7.72 15.04 18.66
C ALA A 212 -7.34 13.63 18.14
N LEU A 213 -7.01 12.70 19.06
CA LEU A 213 -6.61 11.33 18.72
C LEU A 213 -7.81 10.54 18.18
N ILE A 214 -7.53 9.53 17.37
CA ILE A 214 -8.59 8.64 16.86
C ILE A 214 -9.31 7.93 18.01
N ALA A 215 -10.63 7.75 17.88
CA ALA A 215 -11.42 6.97 18.81
C ALA A 215 -11.10 5.47 18.71
N LYS A 216 -11.21 4.73 19.83
CA LYS A 216 -10.94 3.27 19.89
C LYS A 216 -11.65 2.51 18.77
N MET A 217 -12.96 2.70 18.63
CA MET A 217 -13.78 1.99 17.64
C MET A 217 -13.31 2.24 16.21
N ASP A 218 -13.08 3.50 15.82
CA ASP A 218 -12.63 3.84 14.47
C ASP A 218 -11.24 3.27 14.17
N ALA A 219 -10.37 3.26 15.17
CA ALA A 219 -9.03 2.68 15.04
C ALA A 219 -9.09 1.17 14.81
N ILE A 220 -9.96 0.45 15.53
CA ILE A 220 -10.19 -0.99 15.34
C ILE A 220 -10.78 -1.27 13.96
N MET A 221 -11.81 -0.53 13.54
CA MET A 221 -12.44 -0.69 12.21
C MET A 221 -11.43 -0.44 11.08
N GLN A 222 -10.66 0.64 11.13
CA GLN A 222 -9.64 0.95 10.12
C GLN A 222 -8.48 -0.06 10.10
N THR A 223 -8.10 -0.61 11.26
CA THR A 223 -7.07 -1.66 11.33
C THR A 223 -7.60 -2.97 10.78
N SER A 224 -8.86 -3.29 11.05
CA SER A 224 -9.54 -4.49 10.56
C SER A 224 -9.71 -4.47 9.04
N TYR A 225 -10.18 -3.35 8.47
CA TYR A 225 -10.22 -3.16 7.03
C TYR A 225 -8.84 -3.37 6.39
N PHE A 226 -7.81 -2.72 6.96
CA PHE A 226 -6.42 -2.85 6.50
C PHE A 226 -5.89 -4.29 6.60
N ALA A 227 -6.29 -5.05 7.63
CA ALA A 227 -5.93 -6.46 7.76
C ALA A 227 -6.54 -7.30 6.64
N GLY A 228 -7.80 -7.03 6.28
CA GLY A 228 -8.47 -7.62 5.11
C GLY A 228 -7.75 -7.32 3.80
N GLU A 229 -7.41 -6.05 3.56
CA GLU A 229 -6.61 -5.65 2.38
C GLU A 229 -5.26 -6.37 2.34
N SER A 230 -4.59 -6.46 3.48
CA SER A 230 -3.25 -7.06 3.59
C SER A 230 -3.29 -8.56 3.30
N TYR A 231 -4.28 -9.28 3.84
CA TYR A 231 -4.45 -10.69 3.53
C TYR A 231 -4.88 -10.92 2.08
N ALA A 232 -5.74 -10.07 1.51
CA ALA A 232 -6.10 -10.16 0.10
C ALA A 232 -4.88 -10.10 -0.84
N ARG A 233 -3.91 -9.20 -0.57
CA ARG A 233 -2.65 -9.09 -1.32
C ARG A 233 -1.77 -10.33 -1.23
N LYS A 234 -1.90 -11.11 -0.15
CA LYS A 234 -1.20 -12.38 0.00
C LYS A 234 -1.68 -13.39 -1.04
N ILE A 235 -2.99 -13.45 -1.29
CA ILE A 235 -3.62 -14.53 -2.07
C ILE A 235 -4.05 -14.14 -3.48
N SER A 236 -4.21 -12.84 -3.76
CA SER A 236 -4.67 -12.30 -5.04
C SER A 236 -3.74 -11.20 -5.55
N PRO A 237 -3.47 -11.14 -6.87
CA PRO A 237 -2.87 -9.97 -7.49
C PRO A 237 -3.63 -8.69 -7.14
N TYR A 238 -2.91 -7.56 -7.12
CA TYR A 238 -3.47 -6.29 -6.67
C TYR A 238 -2.77 -5.10 -7.33
N PHE A 239 -3.53 -4.02 -7.54
CA PHE A 239 -2.97 -2.79 -8.10
C PHE A 239 -2.36 -1.91 -7.01
N ILE A 240 -1.18 -1.34 -7.31
CA ILE A 240 -0.56 -0.30 -6.49
C ILE A 240 -0.21 0.93 -7.30
N ASN A 241 -0.25 2.08 -6.64
CA ASN A 241 0.27 3.32 -7.18
C ASN A 241 1.76 3.45 -6.87
N VAL A 242 2.57 3.63 -7.91
CA VAL A 242 4.02 3.80 -7.79
C VAL A 242 4.45 5.12 -8.40
N GLY A 243 5.32 5.84 -7.69
CA GLY A 243 5.96 7.04 -8.21
C GLY A 243 7.09 6.68 -9.18
N ARG A 244 7.04 7.23 -10.39
CA ARG A 244 8.13 7.16 -11.37
C ARG A 244 8.69 8.54 -11.64
N MET A 245 9.98 8.69 -11.45
CA MET A 245 10.68 9.93 -11.76
C MET A 245 10.75 10.10 -13.29
N TYR A 246 10.90 11.34 -13.75
CA TYR A 246 11.33 11.66 -15.10
C TYR A 246 12.05 13.02 -15.13
N TYR A 247 12.91 13.23 -16.11
CA TYR A 247 13.60 14.50 -16.34
C TYR A 247 12.70 15.47 -17.09
N LYS A 248 12.40 16.62 -16.48
CA LYS A 248 11.45 17.62 -17.01
C LYS A 248 12.03 18.56 -18.05
N LYS A 249 13.30 18.94 -17.89
CA LYS A 249 13.90 20.02 -18.70
C LYS A 249 15.40 19.86 -18.87
N HIS A 250 15.89 20.38 -19.97
CA HIS A 250 17.32 20.58 -20.23
C HIS A 250 17.55 21.99 -20.74
N LYS A 251 18.61 22.67 -20.28
CA LYS A 251 18.84 24.11 -20.56
C LYS A 251 18.90 24.42 -22.06
N ARG A 252 19.41 23.50 -22.88
CA ARG A 252 19.68 23.70 -24.32
C ARG A 252 18.84 22.83 -25.24
N ASN A 253 17.85 22.11 -24.72
CA ASN A 253 17.02 21.23 -25.54
C ASN A 253 15.53 21.36 -25.16
N PRO A 254 14.71 22.01 -26.01
CA PRO A 254 13.29 22.22 -25.73
C PRO A 254 12.46 20.93 -25.78
N SER A 255 12.93 19.89 -26.49
CA SER A 255 12.21 18.63 -26.63
C SER A 255 12.06 17.89 -25.30
N MET A 256 13.02 18.01 -24.37
CA MET A 256 12.86 17.47 -23.01
C MET A 256 11.63 18.06 -22.29
N ALA A 257 11.43 19.37 -22.41
CA ALA A 257 10.30 20.07 -21.80
C ALA A 257 8.98 19.83 -22.54
N ALA A 258 9.03 19.70 -23.88
CA ALA A 258 7.87 19.33 -24.67
C ALA A 258 7.38 17.92 -24.31
N GLY A 259 8.27 16.93 -24.24
CA GLY A 259 7.92 15.57 -23.85
C GLY A 259 7.41 15.48 -22.41
N ALA A 260 7.97 16.27 -21.49
CA ALA A 260 7.46 16.36 -20.11
C ALA A 260 6.01 16.88 -20.03
N ARG A 261 5.64 17.87 -20.87
CA ARG A 261 4.25 18.36 -20.96
C ARG A 261 3.34 17.34 -21.63
N ALA A 262 3.79 16.69 -22.70
CA ALA A 262 3.05 15.62 -23.36
C ALA A 262 2.74 14.47 -22.39
N LEU A 263 3.74 14.04 -21.61
CA LEU A 263 3.56 13.04 -20.55
C LEU A 263 2.46 13.50 -19.58
N GLN A 264 2.49 14.75 -19.09
CA GLN A 264 1.48 15.26 -18.16
C GLN A 264 0.05 15.26 -18.74
N LEU A 265 -0.08 15.46 -20.04
CA LEU A 265 -1.36 15.44 -20.77
C LEU A 265 -1.76 14.02 -21.25
N ASN A 266 -1.07 12.99 -20.77
CA ASN A 266 -1.26 11.60 -21.16
C ASN A 266 -1.06 11.30 -22.65
N LYS A 267 -0.25 12.10 -23.34
CA LYS A 267 0.13 11.90 -24.75
C LYS A 267 1.45 11.14 -24.83
N TRP A 268 1.40 9.82 -24.69
CA TRP A 268 2.58 8.96 -24.60
C TRP A 268 3.44 9.01 -25.85
N ASP A 269 2.81 8.88 -27.02
CA ASP A 269 3.51 8.86 -28.31
C ASP A 269 4.20 10.20 -28.59
N ASP A 270 3.53 11.31 -28.28
CA ASP A 270 4.12 12.65 -28.37
C ASP A 270 5.32 12.80 -27.41
N ALA A 271 5.20 12.27 -26.19
CA ALA A 271 6.29 12.30 -25.21
C ALA A 271 7.49 11.47 -25.69
N GLU A 272 7.24 10.28 -26.22
CA GLU A 272 8.23 9.41 -26.82
C GLU A 272 8.95 10.10 -27.97
N PHE A 273 8.19 10.65 -28.92
CA PHE A 273 8.73 11.37 -30.08
C PHE A 273 9.67 12.51 -29.66
N GLN A 274 9.25 13.33 -28.70
CA GLN A 274 10.08 14.44 -28.22
C GLN A 274 11.33 13.94 -27.49
N TRP A 275 11.24 12.89 -26.68
CA TRP A 275 12.41 12.36 -25.99
C TRP A 275 13.36 11.57 -26.91
N ARG A 276 12.86 10.91 -27.96
CA ARG A 276 13.70 10.35 -29.04
C ARG A 276 14.49 11.45 -29.75
N LYS A 277 13.83 12.54 -30.13
CA LYS A 277 14.53 13.72 -30.70
C LYS A 277 15.62 14.26 -29.77
N ALA A 278 15.36 14.33 -28.46
CA ALA A 278 16.36 14.75 -27.48
C ALA A 278 17.52 13.75 -27.33
N TYR A 279 17.23 12.45 -27.47
CA TYR A 279 18.22 11.39 -27.48
C TYR A 279 19.12 11.43 -28.72
N ASP A 280 18.56 11.68 -29.91
CA ASP A 280 19.33 11.65 -31.15
C ASP A 280 20.25 12.86 -31.29
N THR A 281 19.78 14.03 -30.84
CA THR A 281 20.46 15.33 -31.00
C THR A 281 21.31 15.77 -29.79
N GLY A 282 21.22 15.05 -28.67
CA GLY A 282 21.79 15.49 -27.40
C GLY A 282 23.27 15.15 -27.20
N ASP A 283 23.90 15.84 -26.26
CA ASP A 283 25.16 15.39 -25.65
C ASP A 283 24.92 14.14 -24.79
N GLU A 284 25.99 13.42 -24.43
CA GLU A 284 25.92 12.17 -23.67
C GLU A 284 25.00 12.26 -22.43
N LYS A 285 25.08 13.37 -21.70
CA LYS A 285 24.24 13.66 -20.54
C LYS A 285 22.76 13.83 -20.88
N LEU A 286 22.44 14.53 -21.96
CA LEU A 286 21.08 14.69 -22.45
C LEU A 286 20.54 13.36 -23.00
N LYS A 287 21.34 12.61 -23.76
CA LYS A 287 20.97 11.27 -24.25
C LYS A 287 20.63 10.35 -23.09
N ALA A 288 21.47 10.33 -22.04
CA ALA A 288 21.23 9.52 -20.86
C ALA A 288 19.90 9.88 -20.15
N LYS A 289 19.55 11.17 -20.04
CA LYS A 289 18.27 11.62 -19.46
C LYS A 289 17.08 11.30 -20.36
N ALA A 290 17.24 11.44 -21.67
CA ALA A 290 16.21 11.09 -22.63
C ALA A 290 15.94 9.58 -22.62
N ALA A 291 16.99 8.75 -22.62
CA ALA A 291 16.90 7.30 -22.46
C ALA A 291 16.17 6.91 -21.18
N TYR A 292 16.45 7.58 -20.05
CA TYR A 292 15.70 7.36 -18.81
C TYR A 292 14.19 7.59 -18.99
N ASN A 293 13.82 8.69 -19.64
CA ASN A 293 12.42 9.02 -19.87
C ASN A 293 11.77 8.07 -20.89
N LEU A 294 12.50 7.58 -21.89
CA LEU A 294 12.02 6.57 -22.84
C LEU A 294 11.79 5.22 -22.16
N ALA A 295 12.59 4.86 -21.16
CA ALA A 295 12.33 3.69 -20.31
C ALA A 295 10.97 3.81 -19.62
N LEU A 296 10.61 5.00 -19.15
CA LEU A 296 9.30 5.27 -18.56
C LEU A 296 8.16 5.13 -19.56
N ILE A 297 8.32 5.59 -20.81
CA ILE A 297 7.29 5.37 -21.83
C ILE A 297 7.11 3.89 -22.13
N ALA A 298 8.22 3.16 -22.33
CA ALA A 298 8.15 1.72 -22.57
C ALA A 298 7.51 0.98 -21.37
N GLU A 299 7.76 1.41 -20.13
CA GLU A 299 7.11 0.88 -18.93
C GLU A 299 5.59 1.14 -18.94
N ILE A 300 5.16 2.35 -19.32
CA ILE A 300 3.75 2.74 -19.43
C ILE A 300 3.03 1.90 -20.48
N ASN A 301 3.71 1.63 -21.60
CA ASN A 301 3.17 0.84 -22.71
C ASN A 301 3.24 -0.69 -22.46
N GLY A 302 3.66 -1.14 -21.27
CA GLY A 302 3.77 -2.56 -20.93
C GLY A 302 4.96 -3.29 -21.57
N GLN A 303 5.84 -2.58 -22.27
CA GLN A 303 7.00 -3.13 -22.96
C GLN A 303 8.21 -3.23 -22.02
N LEU A 304 8.09 -4.06 -20.97
CA LEU A 304 9.09 -4.16 -19.90
C LEU A 304 10.51 -4.52 -20.39
N PRO A 305 10.71 -5.43 -21.36
CA PRO A 305 12.05 -5.69 -21.91
C PRO A 305 12.68 -4.44 -22.54
N LEU A 306 11.91 -3.70 -23.36
CA LEU A 306 12.37 -2.46 -23.97
C LEU A 306 12.63 -1.36 -22.93
N ALA A 307 11.79 -1.29 -21.88
CA ALA A 307 11.99 -0.37 -20.77
C ALA A 307 13.33 -0.64 -20.07
N LYS A 308 13.70 -1.92 -19.90
CA LYS A 308 14.99 -2.31 -19.32
C LYS A 308 16.15 -1.85 -20.19
N GLU A 309 16.08 -2.09 -21.50
CA GLU A 309 17.12 -1.64 -22.44
C GLU A 309 17.35 -0.13 -22.37
N TRP A 310 16.28 0.66 -22.33
CA TRP A 310 16.38 2.12 -22.22
C TRP A 310 16.95 2.57 -20.87
N ALA A 311 16.57 1.90 -19.77
CA ALA A 311 17.10 2.20 -18.44
C ALA A 311 18.60 1.87 -18.34
N ASP A 312 19.03 0.74 -18.93
CA ASP A 312 20.44 0.36 -19.03
C ASP A 312 21.22 1.36 -19.88
N LYS A 313 20.69 1.76 -21.05
CA LYS A 313 21.29 2.81 -21.90
C LYS A 313 21.47 4.11 -21.15
N SER A 314 20.51 4.51 -20.31
CA SER A 314 20.63 5.70 -19.47
C SER A 314 21.84 5.66 -18.53
N TYR A 315 22.13 4.49 -17.94
CA TYR A 315 23.30 4.30 -17.10
C TYR A 315 24.59 4.23 -17.92
N MET A 316 24.64 3.41 -18.97
CA MET A 316 25.84 3.21 -19.79
C MET A 316 26.33 4.49 -20.46
N LEU A 317 25.41 5.36 -20.88
CA LEU A 317 25.79 6.59 -21.57
C LEU A 317 26.56 7.55 -20.67
N HIS A 318 26.10 7.83 -19.44
CA HIS A 318 26.67 8.92 -18.61
C HIS A 318 26.83 8.54 -17.12
N GLY A 319 26.82 7.24 -16.78
CA GLY A 319 26.89 6.76 -15.39
C GLY A 319 25.75 7.26 -14.50
N LEU A 320 24.55 7.51 -15.06
CA LEU A 320 23.42 8.00 -14.29
C LEU A 320 22.94 6.92 -13.30
N LYS A 321 23.33 7.04 -12.03
CA LYS A 321 22.93 6.11 -10.95
C LYS A 321 21.40 5.87 -10.90
N LYS A 322 20.62 6.89 -11.23
CA LYS A 322 19.16 6.81 -11.33
C LYS A 322 18.71 5.84 -12.43
N GLY A 323 19.40 5.79 -13.57
CA GLY A 323 19.15 4.82 -14.65
C GLY A 323 19.38 3.39 -14.18
N LEU A 324 20.49 3.14 -13.47
CA LEU A 324 20.78 1.82 -12.89
C LEU A 324 19.69 1.39 -11.89
N GLN A 325 19.31 2.28 -10.96
CA GLN A 325 18.22 2.01 -10.02
C GLN A 325 16.92 1.68 -10.73
N TYR A 326 16.62 2.39 -11.82
CA TYR A 326 15.39 2.15 -12.57
C TYR A 326 15.45 0.84 -13.37
N SER A 327 16.60 0.48 -13.93
CA SER A 327 16.80 -0.83 -14.55
C SER A 327 16.53 -1.98 -13.57
N THR A 328 17.02 -1.86 -12.32
CA THR A 328 16.69 -2.84 -11.26
C THR A 328 15.19 -2.91 -10.97
N ILE A 329 14.50 -1.77 -10.93
CA ILE A 329 13.04 -1.74 -10.77
C ILE A 329 12.36 -2.47 -11.94
N ILE A 330 12.74 -2.19 -13.19
CA ILE A 330 12.15 -2.84 -14.36
C ILE A 330 12.46 -4.34 -14.38
N GLN A 331 13.67 -4.76 -14.02
CA GLN A 331 14.01 -6.19 -13.91
C GLN A 331 13.09 -6.91 -12.92
N ASN A 332 12.85 -6.33 -11.75
CA ASN A 332 11.90 -6.89 -10.79
C ASN A 332 10.48 -6.94 -11.36
N ARG A 333 10.07 -5.93 -12.15
CA ARG A 333 8.77 -5.93 -12.82
C ARG A 333 8.64 -7.04 -13.86
N ILE A 334 9.72 -7.40 -14.57
CA ILE A 334 9.71 -8.52 -15.52
C ILE A 334 9.44 -9.83 -14.77
N TYR A 335 10.17 -10.08 -13.67
CA TYR A 335 9.92 -11.25 -12.81
C TYR A 335 8.49 -11.26 -12.25
N GLU A 336 7.99 -10.11 -11.81
CA GLU A 336 6.62 -9.99 -11.32
C GLU A 336 5.58 -10.29 -12.39
N ALA A 337 5.82 -9.90 -13.65
CA ALA A 337 4.94 -10.20 -14.78
C ALA A 337 4.88 -11.71 -15.07
N GLU A 338 6.00 -12.42 -14.99
CA GLU A 338 6.04 -13.88 -15.14
C GLU A 338 5.21 -14.57 -14.04
N LYS A 339 5.36 -14.13 -12.79
CA LYS A 339 4.56 -14.64 -11.66
C LYS A 339 3.07 -14.33 -11.82
N LEU A 340 2.74 -13.15 -12.35
CA LEU A 340 1.36 -12.77 -12.64
C LEU A 340 0.71 -13.67 -13.70
N ASN A 341 1.42 -14.01 -14.77
CA ASN A 341 0.91 -14.92 -15.80
C ASN A 341 0.54 -16.29 -15.19
N GLN A 342 1.41 -16.83 -14.34
CA GLN A 342 1.13 -18.09 -13.61
C GLN A 342 -0.11 -17.97 -12.71
N GLN A 343 -0.28 -16.84 -12.01
CA GLN A 343 -1.37 -16.65 -11.05
C GLN A 343 -2.71 -16.37 -11.72
N LEU A 344 -2.73 -15.65 -12.84
CA LEU A 344 -3.93 -15.31 -13.59
C LEU A 344 -4.33 -16.40 -14.59
N GLY A 345 -3.42 -17.34 -14.89
CA GLY A 345 -3.64 -18.40 -15.87
C GLY A 345 -3.58 -17.90 -17.31
N GLN A 346 -2.70 -16.93 -17.58
CA GLN A 346 -2.44 -16.34 -18.89
C GLN A 346 -1.20 -16.95 -19.55
#